data_AF-A0A3S1HYD6-F1
#
_entry.id   AF-A0A3S1HYD6-F1
#
_cell.length_a   1.000
_cell.length_b   1.000
_cell.length_c   1.000
_cell.angle_alpha   90.00
_cell.angle_beta   90.00
_cell.angle_gamma   90.00
#
_symmetry.space_group_name_H-M   'P 1'
#
loop_
_entity.id
_entity.type
_entity.pdbx_description
1 polymer ?
#
loop_
_entity_poly.entity_id
_entity_poly.type
_entity_poly.pdbx_seq_one_letter_code
_entity_poly.pdbx_strand_id
1 'polypeptide(L)' 'FKAATGVTLHRYVVRRRVERARALLQRGDLSTSEVAELTGFAHQSHLAHWMRREIGQTPRDLRRAQPK' A
#
# COMPACT_ATOMS: atom_id res chain seq x y z
N PHE A 1 -12.02 -14.61 17.49
CA PHE A 1 -11.34 -14.13 16.26
C PHE A 1 -9.82 -13.94 16.35
N LYS A 2 -9.15 -14.13 17.50
CA LYS A 2 -7.68 -14.10 17.61
C LYS A 2 -6.99 -15.47 17.46
N ALA A 3 -7.76 -16.56 17.32
CA ALA A 3 -7.28 -17.92 17.54
C ALA A 3 -7.05 -18.78 16.28
N ALA A 4 -7.30 -18.28 15.06
CA ALA A 4 -7.30 -19.15 13.86
C ALA A 4 -6.29 -18.79 12.75
N THR A 5 -5.66 -17.60 12.74
CA THR A 5 -4.88 -17.15 11.57
C THR A 5 -3.51 -16.56 11.87
N GLY A 6 -3.11 -16.36 13.14
CA GLY A 6 -1.81 -15.77 13.52
C GLY A 6 -1.56 -14.32 13.05
N VAL A 7 -2.43 -13.80 12.17
CA VAL A 7 -2.42 -12.46 11.62
C VAL A 7 -3.68 -11.76 12.13
N THR A 8 -3.52 -10.76 13.01
CA THR A 8 -4.62 -9.93 13.48
C THR A 8 -5.41 -9.40 12.27
N LEU A 9 -6.75 -9.40 12.33
CA LEU A 9 -7.65 -8.89 11.28
C LEU A 9 -7.15 -7.56 10.66
N HIS A 10 -6.66 -6.65 11.51
CA HIS A 10 -6.04 -5.40 11.11
C HIS A 10 -4.90 -5.58 10.08
N ARG A 11 -3.97 -6.51 10.34
CA ARG A 11 -2.83 -6.76 9.45
C ARG A 11 -3.26 -7.39 8.12
N TYR A 12 -4.28 -8.25 8.13
CA TYR A 12 -4.86 -8.77 6.88
C TYR A 12 -5.46 -7.62 6.04
N VAL A 13 -6.25 -6.73 6.66
CA VAL A 13 -6.84 -5.57 5.98
C VAL A 13 -5.76 -4.66 5.41
N VAL A 14 -4.74 -4.33 6.21
CA VAL A 14 -3.60 -3.52 5.76
C VAL A 14 -2.90 -4.16 4.57
N ARG A 15 -2.61 -5.46 4.61
CA ARG A 15 -1.97 -6.16 3.50
C ARG A 15 -2.77 -6.05 2.21
N ARG A 16 -4.09 -6.26 2.27
CA ARG A 16 -4.99 -6.07 1.12
C ARG A 16 -4.98 -4.64 0.58
N ARG A 17 -4.91 -3.64 1.47
CA ARG A 17 -4.77 -2.22 1.07
C ARG A 17 -3.45 -1.94 0.36
N VAL A 18 -2.34 -2.47 0.89
CA VAL A 18 -0.99 -2.35 0.29
C VAL A 18 -0.94 -3.00 -1.09
N GLU A 19 -1.53 -4.19 -1.25
CA GLU A 19 -1.61 -4.89 -2.55
C GLU A 19 -2.37 -4.06 -3.59
N ARG A 20 -3.51 -3.47 -3.20
CA ARG A 20 -4.27 -2.57 -4.09
C ARG A 20 -3.50 -1.30 -4.42
N ALA A 21 -2.83 -0.69 -3.45
CA ALA A 21 -2.03 0.51 -3.66
C ALA A 21 -0.87 0.26 -4.63
N ARG A 22 -0.20 -0.88 -4.52
CA ARG A 22 0.85 -1.31 -5.46
C ARG A 22 0.33 -1.37 -6.89
N ALA A 23 -0.83 -2.01 -7.12
CA ALA A 23 -1.41 -2.13 -8.45
C ALA A 23 -1.76 -0.76 -9.06
N LEU A 24 -2.29 0.18 -8.27
CA LEU A 24 -2.59 1.54 -8.74
C LEU A 24 -1.32 2.34 -9.06
N LEU A 25 -0.29 2.25 -8.21
CA LEU A 25 1.00 2.90 -8.43
C LEU A 25 1.70 2.38 -9.68
N GLN A 26 1.51 1.10 -10.01
CA GLN A 26 2.06 0.48 -11.21
C GLN A 26 1.30 0.87 -12.49
N ARG A 27 0.09 1.41 -12.40
CA ARG A 27 -0.61 1.96 -13.58
C ARG A 27 -0.10 3.36 -13.94
N GLY A 28 0.33 4.13 -12.94
CA GLY A 28 0.94 5.45 -13.15
C GLY A 28 -0.05 6.61 -13.30
N ASP A 29 -1.35 6.35 -13.38
CA ASP A 29 -2.38 7.36 -13.69
C ASP A 29 -2.73 8.30 -12.52
N LEU A 30 -2.40 7.90 -11.29
CA LEU A 30 -2.80 8.60 -10.06
C LEU A 30 -1.56 9.13 -9.33
N SER A 31 -1.70 10.20 -8.55
CA SER A 31 -0.69 10.67 -7.59
C SER A 31 -0.63 9.78 -6.33
N THR A 32 0.46 9.87 -5.55
CA THR A 32 0.63 9.00 -4.37
C THR A 32 -0.42 9.31 -3.30
N SER A 33 -0.81 10.58 -3.21
CA SER A 33 -1.87 11.04 -2.31
C SER A 33 -3.23 10.46 -2.70
N GLU A 34 -3.60 10.51 -3.99
CA GLU A 34 -4.84 9.90 -4.48
C GLU A 34 -4.87 8.39 -4.25
N VAL A 35 -3.75 7.69 -4.47
CA VAL A 35 -3.67 6.26 -4.17
C VAL A 35 -3.86 5.99 -2.68
N ALA A 36 -3.29 6.82 -1.79
CA ALA A 36 -3.46 6.66 -0.35
C ALA A 36 -4.94 6.77 0.05
N GLU A 37 -5.63 7.80 -0.44
CA GLU A 37 -7.05 8.02 -0.18
C GLU A 37 -7.92 6.86 -0.70
N LEU A 38 -7.73 6.46 -1.96
CA LEU A 38 -8.48 5.37 -2.61
C LEU A 38 -8.26 3.99 -1.98
N THR A 39 -7.19 3.82 -1.21
CA THR A 39 -6.86 2.56 -0.53
C THR A 39 -7.07 2.64 0.99
N GLY A 40 -7.62 3.74 1.49
CA GLY A 40 -8.01 3.91 2.89
C GLY A 40 -6.84 4.21 3.82
N PHE A 41 -5.77 4.84 3.33
CA PHE A 41 -4.72 5.43 4.14
C PHE A 41 -4.96 6.93 4.31
N ALA A 42 -4.71 7.44 5.51
CA ALA A 42 -4.94 8.85 5.85
C ALA A 42 -4.15 9.84 4.98
N HIS A 43 -2.93 9.48 4.56
CA HIS A 43 -2.07 10.31 3.70
C HIS A 43 -0.93 9.47 3.11
N GLN A 44 -0.20 10.04 2.13
CA GLN A 44 0.89 9.36 1.43
C GLN A 44 1.99 8.78 2.34
N SER A 45 2.34 9.47 3.44
CA SER A 45 3.36 8.97 4.38
C SER A 45 2.89 7.74 5.15
N HIS A 46 1.59 7.67 5.48
CA HIS A 46 0.99 6.51 6.14
C HIS A 46 0.99 5.30 5.20
N LEU A 47 0.63 5.50 3.93
CA LEU A 47 0.78 4.49 2.89
C LEU A 47 2.24 4.02 2.77
N ALA A 48 3.19 4.96 2.67
CA ALA A 48 4.61 4.63 2.50
C ALA A 48 5.18 3.81 3.66
N HIS A 49 4.80 4.12 4.90
CA HIS A 49 5.16 3.35 6.08
C HIS A 49 4.72 1.88 5.96
N TRP A 50 3.45 1.65 5.60
CA TRP A 50 2.91 0.29 5.48
C TRP A 50 3.43 -0.46 4.26
N MET A 51 3.64 0.20 3.13
CA MET A 51 4.25 -0.46 1.96
C MET A 51 5.68 -0.91 2.27
N ARG A 52 6.49 -0.06 2.91
CA ARG A 52 7.84 -0.47 3.32
C ARG A 52 7.81 -1.66 4.29
N ARG A 53 6.86 -1.67 5.22
CA ARG A 53 6.71 -2.75 6.20
C ARG A 53 6.19 -4.06 5.61
N GLU A 54 5.24 -4.02 4.68
CA GLU A 54 4.59 -5.22 4.15
C GLU A 54 5.26 -5.77 2.87
N ILE A 55 5.88 -4.92 2.04
CA ILE A 55 6.47 -5.31 0.75
C ILE A 55 7.90 -4.78 0.50
N GLY A 56 8.52 -4.12 1.48
CA GLY A 56 9.90 -3.63 1.39
C GLY A 56 10.13 -2.44 0.45
N GLN A 57 9.09 -1.92 -0.20
CA GLN A 57 9.17 -0.87 -1.21
C GLN A 57 8.25 0.29 -0.84
N THR A 58 8.67 1.53 -1.15
CA THR A 58 7.84 2.72 -0.99
C THR A 58 7.07 3.03 -2.28
N PRO A 59 6.02 3.88 -2.23
CA PRO A 59 5.37 4.36 -3.44
C PRO A 59 6.33 5.01 -4.45
N ARG A 60 7.36 5.70 -3.94
CA ARG A 60 8.38 6.34 -4.77
C ARG A 60 9.24 5.32 -5.52
N ASP A 61 9.60 4.21 -4.87
CA ASP A 61 10.41 3.16 -5.48
C ASP A 61 9.64 2.50 -6.64
N LEU A 62 8.35 2.19 -6.42
CA LEU A 62 7.49 1.61 -7.45
C LEU A 62 7.28 2.53 -8.65
N ARG A 63 7.15 3.85 -8.42
CA ARG A 63 7.04 4.83 -9.51
C ARG A 63 8.32 4.99 -10.30
N ARG A 64 9.48 4.93 -9.65
CA ARG A 64 10.78 5.01 -10.33
C ARG A 64 11.06 3.79 -11.21
N ALA A 65 10.51 2.63 -10.85
CA ALA A 65 10.65 1.40 -11.61
C ALA A 65 9.75 1.34 -12.86
N GLN A 66 8.82 2.28 -13.03
CA GLN A 66 7.98 2.38 -14.23
C GLN A 66 8.76 3.09 -15.35
N PRO A 67 8.96 2.47 -16.52
CA PRO A 67 9.38 3.21 -17.69
C PRO A 67 8.29 4.24 -18.04
N LYS A 68 8.71 5.46 -18.39
CA LYS A 68 7.80 6.55 -18.78
C LYS A 68 7.09 6.22 -20.09
#